data_AF-A0A1U8D4L8-F1
#
_entry.id   AF-A0A1U8D4L8-F1
#
_cell.length_a   1.000
_cell.length_b   1.000
_cell.length_c   1.000
_cell.angle_alpha   90.00
_cell.angle_beta   90.00
_cell.angle_gamma   90.00
#
_symmetry.space_group_name_H-M   'P 1'
#
loop_
_entity.id
_entity.type
_entity.pdbx_description
1 polymer ?
#
loop_
_entity_poly.entity_id
_entity_poly.type
_entity_poly.pdbx_seq_one_letter_code
_entity_poly.pdbx_strand_id
1 'polypeptide(L)'
;EERIVNHMAAKIIENVCTTFSVQAQGFITGEVGPVLWHLFRHSTVDSLRITAISALCRITRQSPAVFQNVIEKVGLNAVISSLASSICKVQQYMLTLFAAMLSCGIHLQRLIQEK
;
A
#
# COMPACT_ATOMS: atom_id res chain seq x y z
N GLU A 1 21.50 9.04 -1.28
CA GLU A 1 20.93 9.24 -2.62
C GLU A 1 19.73 8.33 -2.88
N GLU A 2 19.89 7.01 -2.79
CA GLU A 2 18.83 6.02 -3.05
C GLU A 2 17.52 6.25 -2.26
N ARG A 3 17.59 6.62 -0.98
CA ARG A 3 16.40 6.95 -0.17
C ARG A 3 15.60 8.14 -0.72
N ILE A 4 16.29 9.13 -1.29
CA ILE A 4 15.66 10.32 -1.89
C ILE A 4 14.98 9.92 -3.20
N VAL A 5 15.65 9.11 -4.03
CA VAL A 5 15.09 8.56 -5.27
C VAL A 5 13.83 7.74 -4.99
N ASN A 6 13.89 6.84 -4.00
CA ASN A 6 12.75 6.03 -3.58
C ASN A 6 11.58 6.89 -3.08
N HIS A 7 11.87 7.98 -2.36
CA HIS A 7 10.86 8.95 -1.94
C HIS A 7 10.22 9.67 -3.11
N MET A 8 11.02 10.14 -4.07
CA MET A 8 10.51 10.79 -5.28
C MET A 8 9.67 9.82 -6.11
N ALA A 9 10.11 8.57 -6.29
CA ALA A 9 9.36 7.54 -7.01
C ALA A 9 8.01 7.27 -6.34
N ALA A 10 8.00 7.04 -5.02
CA ALA A 10 6.76 6.84 -4.27
C ALA A 10 5.83 8.07 -4.36
N LYS A 11 6.39 9.28 -4.35
CA LYS A 11 5.63 10.53 -4.45
C LYS A 11 5.03 10.74 -5.84
N ILE A 12 5.74 10.37 -6.90
CA ILE A 12 5.23 10.41 -8.28
C ILE A 12 4.02 9.48 -8.39
N ILE A 13 4.15 8.24 -7.89
CA ILE A 13 3.06 7.27 -7.87
C ILE A 13 1.86 7.81 -7.08
N GLU A 14 2.09 8.33 -5.86
CA GLU A 14 1.05 8.94 -5.04
C GLU A 14 0.27 10.03 -5.79
N ASN A 15 0.99 10.94 -6.46
CA ASN A 15 0.41 12.07 -7.15
C ASN A 15 -0.34 11.64 -8.43
N VAL A 16 0.27 10.80 -9.28
CA VAL A 16 -0.38 10.32 -10.51
C VAL A 16 -1.64 9.52 -10.19
N CYS A 17 -1.57 8.60 -9.23
CA CYS A 17 -2.70 7.77 -8.81
C CYS A 17 -3.75 8.52 -7.97
N THR A 18 -3.54 9.80 -7.66
CA THR A 18 -4.59 10.64 -7.05
C THR A 18 -5.77 10.84 -8.00
N THR A 19 -5.53 10.80 -9.31
CA THR A 19 -6.54 10.89 -10.37
C THR A 19 -6.81 9.52 -11.01
N PHE A 20 -8.02 9.32 -11.55
CA PHE A 20 -8.34 8.15 -12.38
C PHE A 20 -7.96 8.46 -13.84
N SER A 21 -6.71 8.21 -14.18
CA SER A 21 -6.15 8.49 -15.52
C SER A 21 -5.54 7.25 -16.15
N VAL A 22 -5.36 7.27 -17.47
CA VAL A 22 -4.69 6.19 -18.22
C VAL A 22 -3.26 6.01 -17.72
N GLN A 23 -2.58 7.10 -17.36
CA GLN A 23 -1.23 7.08 -16.81
C GLN A 23 -1.18 6.36 -15.45
N ALA A 24 -2.22 6.50 -14.62
CA ALA A 24 -2.30 5.80 -13.35
C ALA A 24 -2.40 4.28 -13.52
N GLN A 25 -3.02 3.79 -14.60
CA GLN A 25 -3.11 2.35 -14.90
C GLN A 25 -1.74 1.69 -15.07
N GLY A 26 -0.74 2.44 -15.56
CA GLY A 26 0.64 1.95 -15.68
C GLY A 26 1.30 1.59 -14.34
N PHE A 27 0.77 2.11 -13.22
CA PHE A 27 1.25 1.78 -11.87
C PHE A 27 0.43 0.68 -11.17
N ILE A 28 -0.70 0.26 -11.74
CA ILE A 28 -1.53 -0.82 -11.18
C ILE A 28 -1.00 -2.17 -11.66
N THR A 29 0.16 -2.56 -11.15
CA THR A 29 0.80 -3.84 -11.48
C THR A 29 0.96 -4.71 -10.24
N GLY A 30 1.16 -6.02 -10.43
CA GLY A 30 1.34 -6.99 -9.34
C GLY A 30 2.58 -6.77 -8.46
N GLU A 31 3.51 -5.92 -8.89
CA GLU A 31 4.76 -5.66 -8.16
C GLU A 31 4.79 -4.30 -7.45
N VAL A 32 4.05 -3.30 -7.94
CA VAL A 32 4.10 -1.95 -7.37
C VAL A 32 3.59 -1.93 -5.92
N GLY A 33 2.51 -2.65 -5.61
CA GLY A 33 2.01 -2.76 -4.24
C GLY A 33 3.07 -3.31 -3.26
N PRO A 34 3.62 -4.51 -3.52
CA PRO A 34 4.70 -5.09 -2.71
C PRO A 34 5.95 -4.22 -2.58
N VAL A 35 6.36 -3.52 -3.64
CA VAL A 35 7.49 -2.59 -3.59
C VAL A 35 7.20 -1.41 -2.65
N LEU A 36 6.02 -0.79 -2.74
CA LEU A 36 5.60 0.27 -1.82
C LEU A 36 5.54 -0.23 -0.38
N TRP A 37 5.04 -1.46 -0.17
CA TRP A 37 5.06 -2.10 1.15
C TRP A 37 6.47 -2.31 1.69
N HIS A 38 7.39 -2.78 0.84
CA HIS A 38 8.80 -2.95 1.20
C HIS A 38 9.43 -1.63 1.65
N LEU A 39 9.21 -0.53 0.91
CA LEU A 39 9.67 0.82 1.29
C LEU A 39 9.08 1.27 2.63
N PHE A 40 7.80 1.02 2.86
CA PHE A 40 7.15 1.33 4.14
C PHE A 40 7.78 0.58 5.32
N ARG A 41 8.05 -0.72 5.14
CA ARG A 41 8.55 -1.58 6.23
C ARG A 41 10.02 -1.34 6.57
N HIS A 42 10.86 -1.05 5.57
CA HIS A 42 12.31 -1.01 5.74
C HIS A 42 12.91 0.40 5.78
N SER A 43 12.13 1.43 5.44
CA SER A 43 12.58 2.82 5.63
C SER A 43 12.63 3.19 7.11
N THR A 44 13.69 3.89 7.51
CA THR A 44 13.79 4.57 8.82
C THR A 44 13.30 6.02 8.77
N VAL A 45 12.88 6.50 7.61
CA VAL A 45 12.45 7.88 7.38
C VAL A 45 10.92 7.92 7.33
N ASP A 46 10.31 8.53 8.35
CA ASP A 46 8.85 8.55 8.50
C ASP A 46 8.13 9.19 7.31
N SER A 47 8.68 10.25 6.73
CA SER A 47 8.09 10.87 5.54
C SER A 47 8.00 9.89 4.37
N LEU A 48 9.04 9.07 4.12
CA LEU A 48 9.02 8.03 3.10
C LEU A 48 8.00 6.93 3.43
N ARG A 49 7.93 6.50 4.69
CA ARG A 49 6.97 5.47 5.14
C ARG A 49 5.54 5.93 4.92
N ILE A 50 5.23 7.18 5.26
CA ILE A 50 3.91 7.79 5.07
C ILE A 50 3.58 7.90 3.58
N THR A 51 4.52 8.39 2.75
CA THR A 51 4.32 8.53 1.31
C THR A 51 4.10 7.18 0.63
N ALA A 52 4.87 6.15 0.99
CA ALA A 52 4.72 4.82 0.39
C ALA A 52 3.33 4.20 0.68
N ILE A 53 2.86 4.31 1.91
CA ILE A 53 1.53 3.84 2.29
C ILE A 53 0.41 4.69 1.68
N SER A 54 0.59 6.02 1.61
CA SER A 54 -0.35 6.90 0.91
C SER A 54 -0.47 6.53 -0.57
N ALA A 55 0.64 6.28 -1.25
CA ALA A 55 0.68 5.81 -2.63
C ALA A 55 -0.06 4.48 -2.79
N LEU A 56 0.16 3.53 -1.87
CA LEU A 56 -0.54 2.25 -1.85
C LEU A 56 -2.06 2.45 -1.71
N CYS A 57 -2.53 3.38 -0.85
CA CYS A 57 -3.95 3.72 -0.76
C CYS A 57 -4.51 4.24 -2.08
N ARG A 58 -3.77 5.12 -2.77
CA ARG A 58 -4.22 5.70 -4.04
C ARG A 58 -4.38 4.64 -5.13
N ILE A 59 -3.44 3.69 -5.22
CA ILE A 59 -3.53 2.57 -6.16
C ILE A 59 -4.66 1.62 -5.77
N THR A 60 -4.75 1.25 -4.48
CA THR A 60 -5.77 0.30 -3.97
C THR A 60 -7.18 0.81 -4.20
N ARG A 61 -7.40 2.12 -4.11
CA ARG A 61 -8.68 2.75 -4.45
C ARG A 61 -9.08 2.55 -5.91
N GLN A 62 -8.12 2.43 -6.83
CA GLN A 62 -8.38 2.13 -8.24
C GLN A 62 -8.51 0.62 -8.47
N SER A 63 -7.71 -0.18 -7.78
CA SER A 63 -7.75 -1.64 -7.85
C SER A 63 -7.46 -2.26 -6.47
N PRO A 64 -8.50 -2.74 -5.77
CA PRO A 64 -8.35 -3.38 -4.47
C PRO A 64 -7.44 -4.61 -4.49
N ALA A 65 -7.33 -5.26 -5.65
CA ALA A 65 -6.47 -6.43 -5.87
C ALA A 65 -4.99 -6.13 -5.60
N VAL A 66 -4.53 -4.88 -5.72
CA VAL A 66 -3.15 -4.52 -5.40
C VAL A 66 -2.84 -4.69 -3.92
N PHE A 67 -3.76 -4.30 -3.04
CA PHE A 67 -3.56 -4.51 -1.60
C PHE A 67 -3.75 -5.98 -1.21
N GLN A 68 -4.67 -6.69 -1.87
CA GLN A 68 -4.79 -8.14 -1.70
C GLN A 68 -3.46 -8.84 -2.03
N ASN A 69 -2.82 -8.51 -3.16
CA ASN A 69 -1.52 -9.06 -3.55
C ASN A 69 -0.42 -8.77 -2.52
N VAL A 70 -0.43 -7.56 -1.91
CA VAL A 70 0.47 -7.26 -0.79
C VAL A 70 0.25 -8.23 0.36
N ILE A 71 -1.00 -8.46 0.76
CA ILE A 71 -1.33 -9.39 1.86
C ILE A 71 -0.88 -10.81 1.53
N GLU A 72 -1.12 -11.29 0.30
CA GLU A 72 -0.71 -12.62 -0.16
C GLU A 72 0.82 -12.78 -0.09
N LYS A 73 1.59 -11.77 -0.51
CA LYS A 73 3.06 -11.85 -0.53
C LYS A 73 3.71 -11.66 0.86
N VAL A 74 3.13 -10.86 1.75
CA VAL A 74 3.78 -10.44 3.01
C VAL A 74 3.13 -11.06 4.25
N GLY A 75 1.97 -11.68 4.09
CA GLY A 75 1.15 -12.26 5.14
C GLY A 75 0.24 -11.25 5.85
N LEU A 76 -1.00 -11.67 6.10
CA LEU A 76 -2.02 -10.84 6.76
C LEU A 76 -1.58 -10.32 8.14
N ASN A 77 -0.87 -11.14 8.92
CA ASN A 77 -0.40 -10.75 10.25
C ASN A 77 0.54 -9.54 10.19
N ALA A 78 1.47 -9.51 9.23
CA ALA A 78 2.39 -8.38 9.06
C ALA A 78 1.63 -7.09 8.73
N VAL A 79 0.56 -7.21 7.92
CA VAL A 79 -0.31 -6.10 7.55
C VAL A 79 -1.13 -5.60 8.75
N ILE A 80 -1.74 -6.50 9.53
CA ILE A 80 -2.50 -6.15 10.74
C ILE A 80 -1.60 -5.49 11.79
N SER A 81 -0.39 -6.02 12.04
CA SER A 81 0.54 -5.43 13.00
C SER A 81 0.92 -3.98 12.67
N SER A 82 0.85 -3.58 11.39
CA SER A 82 1.13 -2.20 11.01
C SER A 82 0.05 -1.18 11.43
N LEU A 83 -1.16 -1.64 11.81
CA LEU A 83 -2.16 -0.80 12.48
C LEU A 83 -1.69 -0.29 13.85
N ALA A 84 -0.78 -1.02 14.50
CA ALA A 84 -0.16 -0.61 15.76
C ALA A 84 1.05 0.34 15.56
N SER A 85 1.21 0.94 14.37
CA SER A 85 2.27 1.92 14.09
C SER A 85 2.17 3.12 15.03
N SER A 86 3.31 3.61 15.53
CA SER A 86 3.41 4.86 16.31
C SER A 86 3.12 6.13 15.50
N ILE A 87 2.96 6.01 14.18
CA ILE A 87 2.68 7.13 13.27
C ILE A 87 1.20 7.14 12.92
N CYS A 88 0.44 8.08 13.49
CA CYS A 88 -1.02 8.16 13.30
C CYS A 88 -1.45 8.18 11.82
N LYS A 89 -0.70 8.87 10.94
CA LYS A 89 -1.00 8.90 9.50
C LYS A 89 -0.91 7.51 8.86
N VAL A 90 0.08 6.70 9.25
CA VAL A 90 0.18 5.31 8.77
C VAL A 90 -1.05 4.53 9.20
N GLN A 91 -1.47 4.66 10.46
CA GLN A 91 -2.66 3.96 10.96
C GLN A 91 -3.92 4.32 10.17
N GLN A 92 -4.13 5.61 9.87
CA GLN A 92 -5.27 6.09 9.07
C GLN A 92 -5.27 5.51 7.65
N TYR A 93 -4.11 5.45 7.01
CA TYR A 93 -4.00 4.86 5.69
C TYR A 93 -4.18 3.34 5.71
N MET A 94 -3.66 2.64 6.72
CA MET A 94 -3.92 1.20 6.88
C MET A 94 -5.42 0.91 7.04
N LEU A 95 -6.13 1.71 7.85
CA LEU A 95 -7.58 1.62 7.96
C LEU A 95 -8.27 1.86 6.61
N THR A 96 -7.77 2.82 5.82
CA THR A 96 -8.29 3.10 4.47
C THR A 96 -8.11 1.91 3.53
N LEU A 97 -6.95 1.24 3.56
CA LEU A 97 -6.69 0.05 2.75
C LEU A 97 -7.62 -1.11 3.11
N PHE A 98 -7.77 -1.39 4.40
CA PHE A 98 -8.70 -2.41 4.88
C PHE A 98 -10.15 -2.06 4.52
N ALA A 99 -10.57 -0.82 4.71
CA ALA A 99 -11.92 -0.37 4.34
C ALA A 99 -12.18 -0.57 2.85
N ALA A 100 -11.26 -0.15 1.97
CA ALA A 100 -11.40 -0.31 0.52
C ALA A 100 -11.55 -1.78 0.12
N MET A 101 -10.73 -2.68 0.66
CA MET A 101 -10.80 -4.10 0.37
C MET A 101 -12.12 -4.73 0.86
N LEU A 102 -12.55 -4.41 2.09
CA LEU A 102 -13.80 -4.90 2.67
C LEU A 102 -15.02 -4.40 1.90
N SER A 103 -15.02 -3.12 1.45
CA SER A 103 -16.09 -2.55 0.64
C SER A 103 -16.24 -3.22 -0.73
N CYS A 104 -15.17 -3.82 -1.26
CA CYS A 104 -15.21 -4.55 -2.53
C CYS A 104 -15.54 -6.05 -2.37
N GLY A 105 -15.89 -6.51 -1.17
CA GLY A 105 -16.29 -7.90 -0.92
C GLY A 105 -15.13 -8.91 -0.97
N ILE A 106 -13.88 -8.45 -0.90
CA ILE A 106 -12.71 -9.34 -0.83
C ILE A 106 -12.67 -9.94 0.57
N HIS A 107 -13.00 -11.23 0.68
CA HIS A 107 -13.08 -11.93 1.96
C HIS A 107 -11.68 -12.30 2.49
N LEU A 108 -11.30 -11.67 3.60
CA LEU A 108 -10.07 -11.95 4.35
C LEU A 108 -9.90 -13.43 4.73
N GLN A 109 -10.97 -14.20 4.87
CA GLN A 109 -10.91 -15.63 5.20
C GLN A 109 -10.14 -16.47 4.17
N ARG A 110 -10.20 -16.11 2.88
CA ARG A 110 -9.42 -16.81 1.84
C ARG A 110 -7.91 -16.62 2.04
N LEU A 111 -7.51 -15.46 2.54
CA LEU A 111 -6.12 -15.09 2.79
C LEU A 111 -5.55 -15.73 4.08
N ILE A 112 -6.40 -16.28 4.96
CA ILE A 112 -5.98 -16.98 6.19
C ILE A 112 -5.72 -18.48 5.90
N GLN A 113 -6.31 -19.02 4.84
CA GLN A 113 -6.22 -20.44 4.49
C GLN A 113 -4.95 -20.81 3.74
N GLU A 114 -4.24 -19.83 3.16
CA GLU A 114 -2.91 -20.04 2.60
C GLU A 114 -1.89 -19.99 3.74
N LYS A 115 -1.54 -21.17 4.25
CA LYS A 115 -0.49 -21.36 5.25
C LYS A 115 0.43 -22.51 4.83
#